data_AF-A0A7V1PTZ6-F1
#
_entry.id   AF-A0A7V1PTZ6-F1
#
_cell.length_a   1.000
_cell.length_b   1.000
_cell.length_c   1.000
_cell.angle_alpha   90.00
_cell.angle_beta   90.00
_cell.angle_gamma   90.00
#
_symmetry.space_group_name_H-M   'P 1'
#
loop_
_entity.id
_entity.type
_entity.pdbx_description
1 polymer ?
#
loop_
_entity_poly.entity_id
_entity_poly.type
_entity_poly.pdbx_seq_one_letter_code
_entity_poly.pdbx_strand_id
1 'polypeptide(L)' 'MEVIFILMAFSFVVAVGFLWAFIRSVKSGQFDDPVTPAIRMLFDDTENSENTENKTRTNHTKKEE' A
#
# COMPACT_ATOMS: atom_id res chain seq x y z
N MET A 1 6.32 -44.74 -21.26
CA MET A 1 7.26 -44.22 -20.23
C MET A 1 7.77 -42.82 -20.54
N GLU A 2 7.85 -42.41 -21.80
CA GLU A 2 8.23 -41.05 -22.23
C GLU A 2 7.37 -39.92 -21.63
N VAL A 3 6.06 -40.17 -21.52
CA VAL A 3 5.09 -39.22 -20.96
C VAL A 3 5.48 -38.75 -19.55
N ILE A 4 6.08 -39.61 -18.73
CA ILE A 4 6.50 -39.27 -17.36
C ILE A 4 7.56 -38.16 -17.36
N PHE A 5 8.47 -38.18 -18.34
CA PHE A 5 9.56 -37.20 -18.45
C PHE A 5 9.03 -35.82 -18.88
N ILE A 6 8.06 -35.81 -19.80
CA ILE A 6 7.39 -34.58 -20.25
C ILE A 6 6.62 -33.94 -19.09
N LEU A 7 5.85 -34.73 -18.32
CA LEU A 7 5.13 -34.21 -17.15
C LEU A 7 6.09 -33.70 -16.07
N MET A 8 7.22 -34.38 -15.87
CA MET A 8 8.22 -33.95 -14.88
C MET A 8 8.82 -32.58 -15.26
N ALA A 9 9.19 -32.40 -16.53
CA ALA A 9 9.71 -31.13 -17.02
C ALA A 9 8.67 -30.01 -16.91
N PHE A 10 7.42 -30.29 -17.30
CA PHE A 10 6.33 -29.30 -17.20
C PHE A 10 6.06 -28.89 -15.74
N SER A 11 6.00 -29.86 -14.83
CA SER A 11 5.84 -29.60 -13.39
C SER A 11 6.97 -28.71 -12.84
N PHE A 12 8.21 -29.01 -13.24
CA PHE A 12 9.37 -28.23 -12.82
C PHE A 12 9.31 -26.79 -13.33
N VAL A 13 8.94 -26.59 -14.60
CA VAL A 13 8.77 -25.24 -15.18
C VAL A 13 7.69 -24.46 -14.43
N VAL A 14 6.54 -25.08 -14.16
CA VAL A 14 5.45 -24.43 -13.42
C VAL A 14 5.89 -24.08 -11.99
N ALA A 15 6.60 -24.98 -11.29
CA ALA A 15 7.08 -24.75 -9.94
C ALA A 15 8.08 -23.57 -9.88
N VAL A 16 9.08 -23.55 -10.76
CA VAL A 16 10.07 -22.46 -10.83
C VAL A 16 9.39 -21.15 -11.26
N GLY A 17 8.46 -21.20 -12.21
CA GLY A 17 7.70 -20.04 -12.66
C GLY A 17 6.88 -19.41 -11.55
N PHE A 18 6.16 -20.24 -10.78
CA PHE A 18 5.40 -19.79 -9.61
C PHE A 18 6.30 -19.18 -8.54
N LEU A 19 7.43 -19.84 -8.24
CA LEU A 19 8.38 -19.33 -7.24
C LEU A 19 8.98 -17.99 -7.66
N TRP A 20 9.35 -17.83 -8.94
CA TRP A 20 9.88 -16.59 -9.47
C TRP A 20 8.86 -15.46 -9.42
N ALA A 21 7.62 -15.74 -9.84
CA ALA A 21 6.52 -14.78 -9.77
C ALA A 21 6.22 -14.37 -8.32
N PHE A 22 6.22 -15.33 -7.39
CA PHE A 22 6.03 -15.09 -5.97
C PHE A 22 7.09 -14.15 -5.40
N ILE A 23 8.38 -14.45 -5.62
CA ILE A 23 9.50 -13.60 -5.16
C ILE A 23 9.38 -12.20 -5.76
N ARG A 24 9.07 -12.09 -7.05
CA ARG A 24 8.87 -10.79 -7.72
C ARG A 24 7.72 -10.01 -7.09
N SER A 25 6.60 -10.66 -6.78
CA SER A 25 5.43 -10.05 -6.13
C SER A 25 5.78 -9.50 -4.75
N VAL A 26 6.45 -10.31 -3.92
CA VAL A 26 6.87 -9.90 -2.57
C VAL A 26 7.85 -8.73 -2.61
N LYS A 27 8.78 -8.73 -3.56
CA LYS A 27 9.76 -7.64 -3.72
C LYS A 27 9.17 -6.38 -4.36
N SER A 28 8.00 -6.46 -5.00
CA SER A 28 7.36 -5.33 -5.69
C SER A 28 6.71 -4.29 -4.75
N GLY A 29 6.92 -4.37 -3.44
CA GLY A 29 6.41 -3.38 -2.50
C GLY A 29 4.90 -3.45 -2.28
N GLN A 30 4.24 -4.56 -2.64
CA GLN A 30 2.79 -4.73 -2.43
C GLN A 30 2.40 -4.67 -0.93
N PHE A 31 3.37 -4.79 -0.02
CA PHE A 31 3.20 -4.72 1.43
C PHE A 31 3.62 -3.37 2.03
N ASP A 32 3.88 -2.36 1.21
CA ASP A 32 4.36 -1.05 1.66
C ASP A 32 3.26 -0.17 2.26
N ASP A 33 1.99 -0.60 2.21
CA ASP A 33 0.87 0.07 2.86
C ASP A 33 0.32 -0.76 4.04
N PRO A 34 0.98 -0.72 5.21
CA PRO A 34 0.54 -1.44 6.40
C PRO A 34 -0.63 -0.76 7.13
N VAL A 35 -0.99 0.47 6.74
CA VAL A 35 -2.03 1.28 7.39
C VAL A 35 -3.30 1.24 6.55
N THR A 36 -4.37 0.72 7.13
CA THR A 36 -5.64 0.65 6.40
C THR A 36 -6.25 2.04 6.21
N PRO A 37 -6.95 2.29 5.08
CA PRO A 37 -7.57 3.59 4.80
C PRO A 37 -8.50 4.10 5.91
N ALA A 38 -9.17 3.19 6.63
CA ALA A 38 -10.07 3.53 7.72
C ALA A 38 -9.34 4.18 8.92
N ILE A 39 -8.13 3.72 9.22
CA ILE A 39 -7.32 4.25 10.32
C ILE A 39 -6.74 5.62 9.92
N ARG A 40 -6.27 5.75 8.67
CA ARG A 40 -5.81 7.04 8.12
C ARG A 40 -6.93 8.09 8.22
N MET A 41 -8.14 7.77 7.77
CA MET A 41 -9.27 8.70 7.80
C MET A 41 -9.66 9.11 9.24
N LEU A 42 -9.63 8.17 10.19
CA LEU A 42 -9.95 8.45 11.59
C LEU A 42 -8.99 9.48 12.22
N PHE A 43 -7.72 9.47 11.82
CA PHE A 43 -6.70 10.39 12.34
C PHE A 43 -6.56 11.68 11.50
N ASP A 44 -6.79 11.61 10.19
CA ASP A 44 -6.82 12.77 9.30
C ASP A 44 -7.96 13.74 9.68
N ASP A 45 -9.11 13.21 10.12
CA ASP A 45 -10.25 14.03 10.60
C ASP A 45 -9.91 14.79 11.89
N THR A 46 -9.06 14.23 12.77
CA THR A 46 -8.61 14.90 14.00
C THR A 46 -7.58 16.01 13.74
N GLU A 47 -6.63 15.83 12.82
CA GLU A 47 -5.64 16.88 12.52
C GLU A 47 -6.25 18.08 11.77
N ASN A 48 -7.23 17.86 10.90
CA ASN A 48 -7.87 18.95 10.15
C ASN A 48 -8.76 19.85 11.03
N SER A 49 -9.35 19.29 12.10
CA SER A 49 -10.10 20.07 13.09
C SER A 49 -9.21 21.05 13.89
N GLU A 50 -7.98 20.68 14.23
CA GLU A 50 -7.07 21.56 14.98
C GLU A 50 -6.45 22.68 14.13
N ASN A 51 -6.19 22.42 12.83
CA ASN A 51 -5.63 23.42 11.92
C ASN A 51 -6.68 24.48 11.52
N THR A 52 -7.94 24.07 11.37
CA THR A 52 -9.04 24.97 10.99
C THR A 52 -9.38 25.98 12.09
N GLU A 53 -9.29 25.59 13.37
CA GLU A 53 -9.50 26.54 14.48
C GLU A 53 -8.38 27.58 14.60
N ASN A 54 -7.12 27.22 14.33
CA ASN A 54 -5.98 28.12 14.44
C ASN A 54 -5.82 29.07 13.24
N LYS A 55 -6.20 28.63 12.03
CA LYS A 55 -6.16 29.46 10.81
C LYS A 55 -7.28 30.49 10.75
N THR A 56 -8.38 30.25 11.45
CA THR A 56 -9.52 31.20 11.49
C THR A 56 -9.26 32.37 12.45
N ARG A 57 -8.50 32.15 13.55
CA ARG A 57 -8.21 33.21 14.54
C ARG A 57 -7.13 34.22 14.09
N THR A 58 -6.25 33.86 13.17
CA THR A 58 -5.16 34.76 12.71
C THR A 58 -5.58 35.74 11.60
N ASN A 59 -6.68 35.46 10.89
CA ASN A 59 -7.14 36.33 9.80
C ASN A 59 -8.10 37.45 10.25
N HIS A 60 -8.55 37.45 11.50
CA HIS A 60 -9.52 38.43 12.01
C HIS A 60 -8.89 39.66 12.69
N THR A 61 -7.57 39.66 12.97
CA THR A 61 -6.89 40.74 13.71
C THR A 61 -6.04 41.66 12.84
N LYS A 62 -6.00 41.48 11.51
CA LYS A 62 -5.09 42.23 10.61
C LYS A 62 -5.79 43.08 9.54
N LYS A 63 -7.09 43.36 9.70
CA LYS A 63 -7.86 44.19 8.75
C LYS A 63 -8.36 45.52 9.32
N GLU A 64 -7.97 45.87 10.55
CA GLU A 64 -8.31 47.15 11.18
C GLU A 64 -7.03 47.82 11.73
N GLU A 65 -6.07 48.14 10.84
CA GLU A 65 -5.10 49.24 11.01
C GLU A 65 -4.90 49.95 9.67
#